data_AF-A0AB36GN83-F1
#
_entry.id   AF-A0AB36GN83-F1
#
_cell.length_a   1.000
_cell.length_b   1.000
_cell.length_c   1.000
_cell.angle_alpha   90.00
_cell.angle_beta   90.00
_cell.angle_gamma   90.00
#
_symmetry.space_group_name_H-M   'P 1'
#
loop_
_entity.id
_entity.type
_entity.pdbx_description
1 polymer ?
#
loop_
_entity_poly.entity_id
_entity_poly.type
_entity_poly.pdbx_seq_one_letter_code
_entity_poly.pdbx_strand_id
1 'polypeptide(L)' 'MFLIATITNKAHAPRIRRQLKAQGFGYVRARGEWVKNCMTLRGVRIDLPKAHTIDGADIQLRSGEEMHAIINAAIAGA' A
#
# COMPACT_ATOMS: atom_id res chain seq x y z
N MET A 1 10.06 -4.53 -2.65
CA MET A 1 8.94 -3.96 -3.45
C MET A 1 7.73 -3.85 -2.55
N PHE A 2 6.97 -2.77 -2.68
CA PHE A 2 5.80 -2.46 -1.88
C PHE A 2 4.63 -2.08 -2.79
N LEU A 3 3.43 -2.50 -2.43
CA LEU A 3 2.20 -1.93 -2.98
C LEU A 3 1.74 -0.81 -2.06
N ILE A 4 1.49 0.35 -2.63
CA ILE A 4 0.89 1.50 -1.95
C ILE A 4 -0.51 1.67 -2.52
N ALA A 5 -1.50 1.77 -1.65
CA ALA A 5 -2.89 1.96 -2.00
C ALA A 5 -3.42 3.27 -1.41
N THR A 6 -4.02 4.07 -2.28
CA THR A 6 -4.65 5.36 -1.95
C THR A 6 -6.13 5.29 -2.28
N ILE A 7 -6.99 5.56 -1.30
CA ILE A 7 -8.44 5.52 -1.50
C ILE A 7 -8.85 6.74 -2.32
N THR A 8 -9.32 6.52 -3.54
CA THR A 8 -9.81 7.56 -4.45
C THR A 8 -11.30 7.82 -4.24
N ASN A 9 -12.09 6.78 -3.94
CA ASN A 9 -13.51 6.93 -3.64
C ASN A 9 -13.77 7.06 -2.13
N LYS A 10 -13.90 8.31 -1.66
CA LYS A 10 -14.11 8.61 -0.23
C LYS A 10 -15.51 8.21 0.27
N ALA A 11 -16.52 8.18 -0.59
CA ALA A 11 -17.90 7.82 -0.21
C ALA A 11 -18.01 6.37 0.29
N HIS A 12 -17.14 5.48 -0.21
CA HIS A 12 -17.08 4.07 0.20
C HIS A 12 -15.81 3.73 0.99
N ALA A 13 -15.12 4.72 1.55
CA ALA A 13 -13.87 4.53 2.26
C ALA A 13 -13.93 3.41 3.34
N PRO A 14 -14.98 3.26 4.17
CA PRO A 14 -15.04 2.18 5.16
C PRO A 14 -14.99 0.78 4.52
N ARG A 15 -15.68 0.59 3.38
CA ARG A 15 -15.69 -0.68 2.64
C ARG A 15 -14.32 -0.95 2.02
N ILE A 16 -13.74 0.05 1.37
CA ILE A 16 -12.43 -0.06 0.70
C ILE A 16 -11.33 -0.38 1.71
N ARG A 17 -11.35 0.25 2.90
CA ARG A 17 -10.41 -0.06 4.00
C ARG A 17 -10.51 -1.52 4.46
N ARG A 18 -11.72 -2.09 4.51
CA ARG A 18 -11.92 -3.51 4.86
C ARG A 18 -11.33 -4.43 3.80
N GLN A 19 -11.51 -4.10 2.52
CA GLN A 19 -10.91 -4.86 1.41
C GLN A 19 -9.38 -4.79 1.44
N LEU A 20 -8.81 -3.60 1.67
CA LEU A 20 -7.37 -3.41 1.82
C LEU A 20 -6.79 -4.23 2.98
N LYS A 21 -7.44 -4.21 4.15
CA LYS A 21 -7.05 -5.09 5.27
C LYS A 21 -7.12 -6.57 4.93
N ALA A 22 -8.19 -7.01 4.27
CA ALA A 22 -8.37 -8.41 3.87
C ALA A 22 -7.28 -8.88 2.88
N GLN A 23 -6.72 -7.96 2.09
CA GLN A 23 -5.59 -8.23 1.20
C GLN A 23 -4.21 -8.10 1.86
N GLY A 24 -4.14 -7.75 3.15
CA GLY A 24 -2.90 -7.65 3.91
C GLY A 24 -2.20 -6.29 3.84
N PHE A 25 -2.90 -5.22 3.46
CA PHE A 25 -2.36 -3.86 3.56
C PHE A 25 -2.42 -3.36 5.02
N GLY A 26 -1.31 -2.80 5.50
CA GLY A 26 -1.22 -2.04 6.74
C GLY A 26 -1.40 -0.54 6.51
N TYR A 27 -2.06 0.16 7.43
CA TYR A 27 -2.25 1.61 7.31
C TYR A 27 -1.09 2.37 7.97
N VAL A 28 -0.45 3.25 7.20
CA VAL A 28 0.64 4.11 7.68
C VAL A 28 0.07 5.50 8.00
N ARG A 29 -0.24 5.73 9.28
CA ARG A 29 -0.92 6.95 9.75
C ARG A 29 -0.18 8.24 9.38
N ALA A 30 1.14 8.24 9.45
CA ALA A 30 1.97 9.40 9.13
C ALA A 30 1.80 9.89 7.67
N ARG A 31 1.40 8.99 6.76
CA ARG A 31 1.28 9.27 5.32
C ARG A 31 -0.15 9.24 4.80
N GLY A 32 -1.10 8.73 5.58
CA GLY A 32 -2.47 8.54 5.11
C GLY A 32 -2.63 7.42 4.08
N GLU A 33 -1.64 6.53 3.97
CA GLU A 33 -1.53 5.53 2.91
C GLU A 33 -1.67 4.10 3.44
N TRP A 34 -2.07 3.18 2.56
CA TRP A 34 -2.11 1.75 2.83
C TRP A 34 -0.93 1.06 2.13
N VAL A 35 -0.16 0.27 2.86
CA VAL A 35 1.09 -0.31 2.34
C VAL A 35 1.10 -1.82 2.57
N LYS A 36 1.53 -2.58 1.56
CA LYS A 36 1.76 -4.03 1.65
C LYS A 36 3.17 -4.35 1.14
N ASN A 37 3.94 -5.10 1.92
CA ASN A 37 5.24 -5.62 1.47
C ASN A 37 5.01 -6.80 0.52
N CYS A 38 5.62 -6.75 -0.66
CA CYS A 38 5.48 -7.79 -1.69
C CYS A 38 6.63 -8.80 -1.69
N MET A 39 7.58 -8.68 -0.76
CA MET A 39 8.66 -9.64 -0.60
C MET A 39 8.30 -10.67 0.49
N THR A 40 8.33 -11.97 0.18
CA THR A 40 8.44 -12.97 1.24
C THR A 40 9.87 -13.00 1.80
N LEU A 41 10.00 -13.44 3.04
CA LEU A 41 11.25 -13.81 3.72
C LEU A 41 12.15 -14.80 2.93
N ARG A 42 11.67 -15.42 1.85
CA ARG A 42 12.39 -16.45 1.08
C ARG A 42 12.67 -16.08 -0.39
N GLY A 43 12.60 -14.79 -0.76
CA GLY A 43 12.97 -14.34 -2.12
C GLY A 43 12.02 -14.76 -3.24
N VAL A 44 10.91 -15.42 -2.92
CA VAL A 44 9.88 -15.81 -3.90
C VAL A 44 8.89 -14.66 -4.06
N ARG A 45 8.76 -14.16 -5.30
CA ARG A 45 7.73 -13.19 -5.75
C ARG A 45 6.35 -13.67 -5.29
N ILE A 46 5.69 -12.94 -4.41
CA ILE A 46 4.29 -13.22 -4.06
C ILE A 46 3.42 -12.71 -5.21
N ASP A 47 2.57 -13.62 -5.69
CA ASP A 47 1.38 -13.39 -6.49
C ASP A 47 0.81 -11.96 -6.33
N LEU A 48 1.12 -11.13 -7.32
CA LEU A 48 0.52 -9.82 -7.56
C LEU A 48 -0.97 -9.83 -8.03
N PRO A 49 -1.61 -10.92 -8.51
CA PRO A 49 -2.82 -10.76 -9.33
C PRO A 49 -4.10 -10.42 -8.55
N LYS A 50 -4.15 -10.52 -7.22
CA LYS A 50 -5.37 -10.15 -6.45
C LYS A 50 -5.38 -8.72 -5.90
N ALA A 51 -4.22 -8.06 -5.84
CA ALA A 51 -4.13 -6.73 -5.26
C ALA A 51 -4.42 -5.60 -6.25
N HIS A 52 -4.53 -5.89 -7.55
CA HIS A 52 -4.67 -4.86 -8.58
C HIS A 52 -6.11 -4.37 -8.83
N THR A 53 -7.12 -4.85 -8.10
CA THR A 53 -8.53 -4.58 -8.44
C THR A 53 -9.42 -4.29 -7.21
N ILE A 54 -9.00 -3.39 -6.33
CA ILE A 54 -9.94 -2.80 -5.36
C ILE A 54 -10.56 -1.54 -5.98
N ASP A 55 -11.80 -1.64 -6.43
CA ASP A 55 -12.56 -0.50 -6.94
C ASP A 55 -12.63 0.63 -5.90
N GLY A 56 -12.20 1.82 -6.31
CA GLY A 56 -12.12 2.99 -5.44
C GLY A 56 -10.80 3.14 -4.67
N ALA A 57 -9.78 2.31 -4.96
CA ALA A 57 -8.40 2.52 -4.54
C ALA A 57 -7.46 2.53 -5.76
N ASP A 58 -6.60 3.54 -5.85
CA ASP A 58 -5.44 3.50 -6.74
C ASP A 58 -4.33 2.70 -6.06
N ILE A 59 -3.77 1.72 -6.76
CA ILE A 59 -2.79 0.78 -6.20
C ILE A 59 -1.55 0.77 -7.09
N GLN A 60 -0.44 1.19 -6.52
CA GLN A 60 0.82 1.41 -7.21
C GLN A 60 1.91 0.49 -6.66
N LEU A 61 2.66 -0.16 -7.55
CA LEU A 61 3.87 -0.88 -7.18
C LEU A 61 5.05 0.09 -7.10
N ARG A 62 5.80 0.01 -6.00
CA ARG A 62 7.00 0.81 -5.73
C ARG A 62 8.17 -0.07 -5.35
N SER A 63 9.37 0.35 -5.71
CA SER A 63 10.61 -0.32 -5.31
C SER A 63 10.89 -0.13 -3.81
N GLY A 64 11.87 -0.88 -3.28
CA GLY A 64 12.31 -0.67 -1.90
C GLY A 64 12.97 0.69 -1.69
N GLU A 65 13.79 1.12 -2.65
CA GLU A 65 14.48 2.41 -2.63
C GLU A 65 13.50 3.58 -2.68
N GLU A 66 12.49 3.50 -3.55
CA GLU A 66 11.42 4.51 -3.62
C GLU A 66 10.67 4.59 -2.28
N MET A 67 10.37 3.45 -1.66
CA MET A 67 9.69 3.45 -0.36
C MET A 67 10.55 4.08 0.75
N HIS A 68 11.85 3.76 0.79
CA HIS A 68 12.79 4.34 1.75
C HIS A 68 12.93 5.85 1.56
N ALA A 69 13.05 6.33 0.31
CA ALA A 69 13.10 7.75 0.01
C ALA A 69 11.84 8.48 0.50
N ILE A 70 10.66 7.91 0.28
CA ILE A 70 9.41 8.54 0.73
C ILE A 70 9.27 8.50 2.27
N ILE A 71 9.75 7.44 2.95
CA ILE A 71 9.78 7.40 4.43
C ILE A 71 10.71 8.50 4.97
N ASN A 72 11.91 8.63 4.41
CA ASN A 72 12.88 9.64 4.85
C ASN A 72 12.36 11.07 4.62
N ALA A 73 11.70 11.33 3.49
CA ALA A 73 11.07 12.62 3.21
C ALA A 73 9.94 12.94 4.20
N ALA A 74 9.14 11.95 4.59
CA ALA A 74 8.06 12.12 5.56
C ALA A 74 8.56 12.39 6.99
N ILE A 75 9.72 11.84 7.35
CA ILE A 75 10.36 12.08 8.66
C ILE A 75 11.05 13.44 8.71
N ALA A 76 11.69 13.87 7.62
CA ALA A 76 12.40 15.15 7.57
C ALA A 76 11.48 16.38 7.55
N GLY A 77 10.19 16.21 7.23
CA GLY A 77 9.20 17.28 7.18
C GLY A 77 8.18 17.30 8.33
N ALA A 78 8.37 16.46 9.36
CA ALA A 78 7.53 16.37 10.56
C ALA A 78 8.23 16.97 11.78
#